data_AF-A0A2E6HAR0-F1
#
_entry.id   AF-A0A2E6HAR0-F1
#
_cell.length_a   1.000
_cell.length_b   1.000
_cell.length_c   1.000
_cell.angle_alpha   90.00
_cell.angle_beta   90.00
_cell.angle_gamma   90.00
#
_symmetry.space_group_name_H-M   'P 1'
#
loop_
_entity.id
_entity.type
_entity.pdbx_description
1 polymer ?
#
loop_
_entity_poly.entity_id
_entity_poly.type
_entity_poly.pdbx_seq_one_letter_code
_entity_poly.pdbx_strand_id
1 'polypeptide(L)' 'MCDACRATGENYVFRNKDSNLYTNRLYQVYRDGVAKLVLCRIHDIELFHSGEFRFLEKNLDLANKIANNNRYFSYG' A
#
# COMPACT_ATOMS: atom_id res chain seq x y z
N MET A 1 -4.33 10.09 -2.29
CA MET A 1 -5.11 9.22 -1.38
C MET A 1 -4.25 8.02 -1.00
N CYS A 2 -4.37 7.51 0.22
CA CYS A 2 -3.73 6.25 0.61
C CYS A 2 -4.31 5.08 -0.18
N ASP A 3 -3.47 4.26 -0.80
CA ASP A 3 -3.88 3.10 -1.59
C ASP A 3 -4.61 2.06 -0.74
N ALA A 4 -4.15 1.79 0.49
CA ALA A 4 -4.84 0.90 1.43
C ALA A 4 -6.25 1.40 1.80
N CYS A 5 -6.38 2.65 2.25
CA CYS A 5 -7.71 3.23 2.53
C CYS A 5 -8.61 3.26 1.29
N ARG A 6 -8.05 3.55 0.11
CA ARG A 6 -8.79 3.52 -1.16
C ARG A 6 -9.21 2.10 -1.55
N ALA A 7 -8.47 1.08 -1.12
CA ALA A 7 -8.83 -0.31 -1.33
C ALA A 7 -10.13 -0.65 -0.58
N THR A 8 -10.22 -0.25 0.68
CA THR A 8 -11.34 -0.55 1.59
C THR A 8 -12.48 0.48 1.57
N GLY A 9 -12.33 1.58 0.83
CA GLY A 9 -13.34 2.65 0.76
C GLY A 9 -13.33 3.62 1.94
N GLU A 10 -12.28 3.58 2.76
CA GLU A 10 -12.13 4.45 3.92
C GLU A 10 -11.57 5.84 3.56
N ASN A 11 -11.99 6.85 4.31
CA ASN A 11 -11.44 8.20 4.19
C ASN A 11 -10.15 8.34 5.03
N TYR A 12 -9.01 8.36 4.35
CA TYR A 12 -7.70 8.45 4.99
C TYR A 12 -7.50 9.73 5.82
N VAL A 13 -8.18 10.84 5.49
CA VAL A 13 -8.10 12.12 6.23
C VAL A 13 -8.89 12.07 7.53
N PHE A 14 -9.93 11.24 7.59
CA PHE A 14 -10.70 11.06 8.82
C PHE A 14 -9.94 10.16 9.80
N ARG A 15 -9.27 9.13 9.28
CA ARG A 15 -8.49 8.17 10.07
C ARG A 15 -7.15 8.73 10.51
N ASN A 16 -6.50 9.49 9.63
CA ASN A 16 -5.24 10.14 9.89
C ASN A 16 -5.54 11.63 10.10
N LYS A 17 -5.32 12.15 11.30
CA LYS A 17 -5.48 13.59 11.61
C LYS A 17 -4.58 14.51 10.76
N ASP A 18 -3.77 13.91 9.89
CA ASP A 18 -2.86 14.53 8.93
C ASP A 18 -3.13 13.98 7.51
N SER A 19 -3.14 14.88 6.53
CA SER A 19 -3.31 14.58 5.10
C SER A 19 -2.03 14.13 4.40
N ASN A 20 -0.90 14.08 5.10
CA ASN A 20 0.37 13.67 4.51
C ASN A 20 0.33 12.23 3.97
N LEU A 21 0.89 12.08 2.77
CA LEU A 21 0.99 10.82 2.04
C LEU A 21 2.46 10.51 1.78
N TYR A 22 2.81 9.25 1.95
CA TYR A 22 4.17 8.74 1.83
C TYR A 22 4.22 7.74 0.68
N THR A 23 5.11 7.97 -0.27
CA THR A 23 5.38 7.02 -1.35
C THR A 23 6.29 5.92 -0.82
N ASN A 24 5.84 4.67 -0.92
CA ASN A 24 6.57 3.50 -0.46
C ASN A 24 6.69 2.45 -1.58
N ARG A 25 7.52 1.43 -1.38
CA ARG A 25 7.77 0.39 -2.38
C ARG A 25 7.73 -0.99 -1.73
N LEU A 26 7.06 -1.94 -2.38
CA LEU A 26 7.12 -3.35 -2.04
C LEU A 26 8.07 -4.05 -3.00
N TYR A 27 9.10 -4.68 -2.47
CA TYR A 27 10.16 -5.31 -3.24
C TYR A 27 10.07 -6.83 -3.28
N GLN A 28 9.66 -7.48 -2.18
CA GLN A 28 9.81 -8.92 -2.02
C GLN A 28 8.53 -9.70 -2.35
N VAL A 29 7.39 -9.02 -2.42
CA VAL A 29 6.10 -9.72 -2.56
C VAL A 29 5.76 -10.06 -4.01
N TYR A 30 6.39 -9.40 -4.98
CA TYR A 30 6.14 -9.64 -6.41
C TYR A 30 7.46 -10.02 -7.08
N ARG A 31 7.58 -11.31 -7.44
CA ARG A 31 8.82 -11.96 -7.93
C ARG A 31 9.58 -11.15 -8.99
N ASP A 32 8.86 -10.48 -9.88
CA ASP A 32 9.44 -9.84 -11.06
C ASP A 32 9.17 -8.33 -11.13
N GLY A 33 8.67 -7.70 -10.06
CA GLY A 33 8.31 -6.27 -10.12
C GLY A 33 8.28 -5.57 -8.78
N VAL A 34 8.72 -4.31 -8.76
CA VAL A 34 8.59 -3.45 -7.57
C VAL A 34 7.25 -2.74 -7.63
N ALA A 35 6.40 -2.97 -6.62
CA ALA A 35 5.11 -2.30 -6.52
C ALA A 35 5.27 -0.95 -5.80
N LYS A 36 4.95 0.16 -6.47
CA LYS A 36 4.97 1.51 -5.87
C LYS A 36 3.62 1.81 -5.23
N LEU A 37 3.62 2.21 -3.97
CA LEU A 37 2.42 2.51 -3.20
C LEU A 37 2.45 3.94 -2.68
N VAL A 38 1.28 4.50 -2.42
CA VAL A 38 1.10 5.74 -1.67
C VAL A 38 0.30 5.42 -0.41
N LEU A 39 0.91 5.60 0.75
CA LEU A 39 0.30 5.25 2.05
C LEU A 39 0.10 6.50 2.91
N CYS A 40 -0.91 6.50 3.78
CA CYS A 40 -0.99 7.47 4.87
C CYS A 40 -0.05 7.06 6.02
N ARG A 41 0.15 7.95 6.99
CA ARG A 41 1.08 7.71 8.11
C ARG A 41 0.82 6.40 8.86
N ILE A 42 -0.44 6.06 9.08
CA ILE A 42 -0.83 4.84 9.81
C ILE A 42 -0.38 3.59 9.05
N HIS A 43 -0.70 3.50 7.76
CA HIS A 43 -0.33 2.34 6.93
C HIS A 43 1.17 2.30 6.62
N ASP A 44 1.84 3.45 6.59
CA ASP A 44 3.30 3.54 6.50
C ASP A 44 3.98 2.92 7.73
N ILE A 45 3.51 3.28 8.93
CA ILE A 45 3.97 2.68 10.19
C ILE A 45 3.63 1.18 10.24
N GLU A 46 2.43 0.79 9.80
CA GLU A 46 2.01 -0.61 9.78
C GLU A 46 2.87 -1.45 8.83
N LEU A 47 3.17 -0.93 7.64
CA LEU A 47 4.05 -1.56 6.68
C LEU A 47 5.45 -1.74 7.27
N PHE A 48 5.99 -0.70 7.92
CA PHE A 48 7.29 -0.77 8.58
C PHE A 48 7.33 -1.81 9.71
N HIS A 49 6.29 -1.88 10.54
CA HIS A 49 6.25 -2.82 11.67
C HIS A 49 5.94 -4.26 11.26
N SER A 50 5.01 -4.47 10.33
CA SER A 50 4.54 -5.81 9.95
C SER A 50 5.41 -6.46 8.88
N GLY A 51 6.13 -5.65 8.10
CA GLY A 51 6.80 -6.09 6.88
C GLY A 51 5.82 -6.25 5.72
N GLU A 52 6.37 -6.28 4.50
CA GLU A 52 5.60 -6.24 3.25
C GLU A 52 4.58 -7.39 3.13
N PHE A 53 5.00 -8.61 3.44
CA PHE A 53 4.16 -9.81 3.29
C PHE A 53 2.93 -9.76 4.21
N ARG A 54 3.15 -9.56 5.52
CA ARG A 54 2.06 -9.49 6.51
C ARG A 54 1.17 -8.26 6.30
N PHE A 55 1.73 -7.16 5.80
CA PHE A 55 0.95 -5.99 5.45
C PHE A 55 -0.06 -6.30 4.34
N LEU A 56 0.34 -7.01 3.30
CA LEU A 56 -0.57 -7.42 2.23
C LEU A 56 -1.57 -8.50 2.66
N GLU A 57 -1.19 -9.43 3.53
CA GLU A 57 -2.16 -10.39 4.12
C GLU A 57 -3.27 -9.68 4.91
N LYS A 58 -2.96 -8.59 5.61
CA LYS A 58 -3.96 -7.77 6.31
C LYS A 58 -4.77 -6.87 5.39
N ASN A 59 -4.24 -6.55 4.22
CA ASN A 59 -4.85 -5.63 3.24
C ASN A 59 -5.09 -6.36 1.91
N LEU A 60 -5.91 -7.43 1.94
CA LEU A 60 -6.17 -8.28 0.77
C LEU A 60 -6.77 -7.52 -0.41
N ASP A 61 -7.64 -6.53 -0.15
CA ASP A 61 -8.21 -5.69 -1.21
C ASP A 61 -7.13 -4.88 -1.94
N LEU A 62 -6.12 -4.41 -1.20
CA LEU A 62 -4.97 -3.72 -1.78
C LEU A 62 -4.12 -4.70 -2.60
N ALA A 63 -3.83 -5.88 -2.05
CA ALA A 63 -3.07 -6.92 -2.76
C ALA A 63 -3.73 -7.30 -4.09
N ASN A 64 -5.04 -7.50 -4.09
CA ASN A 64 -5.84 -7.78 -5.29
C ASN A 64 -5.80 -6.62 -6.29
N LYS A 65 -5.90 -5.36 -5.83
CA LYS A 65 -5.80 -4.19 -6.70
C LYS A 65 -4.42 -4.06 -7.34
N ILE A 66 -3.35 -4.32 -6.60
CA ILE A 66 -1.98 -4.28 -7.12
C ILE A 66 -1.80 -5.38 -8.16
N ALA A 67 -2.19 -6.62 -7.86
CA ALA A 67 -2.06 -7.75 -8.77
C ALA A 67 -2.82 -7.55 -10.09
N ASN A 68 -3.99 -6.93 -10.06
CA ASN A 68 -4.83 -6.70 -11.25
C ASN A 68 -4.47 -5.43 -12.03
N ASN A 69 -3.62 -4.55 -11.50
CA ASN A 69 -3.34 -3.26 -12.13
C ASN A 69 -1.85 -3.04 -12.35
N ASN A 70 -1.43 -3.18 -13.61
CA ASN A 70 -0.04 -3.03 -14.03
C ASN A 70 0.58 -1.65 -13.73
N ARG A 71 -0.22 -0.63 -13.41
CA ARG A 71 0.28 0.71 -13.05
C ARG A 71 1.07 0.73 -11.74
N TYR A 72 0.87 -0.25 -10.87
CA TYR A 72 1.61 -0.35 -9.62
C TYR A 72 3.03 -0.89 -9.83
N PHE A 73 3.27 -1.62 -10.92
CA PHE A 73 4.55 -2.26 -11.19
C PHE A 73 5.47 -1.36 -12.00
N SER A 74 6.72 -1.27 -11.54
CA SER A 74 7.83 -0.77 -12.34
C SER A 74 8.69 -1.98 -12.68
N TYR A 75 8.70 -2.38 -13.95
CA TYR A 75 9.67 -3.33 -14.48
C TYR A 75 10.89 -2.52 -14.92
N GLY A 76 12.04 -2.80 -14.31
CA GLY A 76 13.33 -2.22 -14.66
C GLY A 76 14.02 -3.03 -15.73
#